data_AF-A0A9E7G239-F1
#
_entry.id   AF-A0A9E7G239-F1
#
_cell.length_a   1.000
_cell.length_b   1.000
_cell.length_c   1.000
_cell.angle_alpha   90.00
_cell.angle_beta   90.00
_cell.angle_gamma   90.00
#
_symmetry.space_group_name_H-M   'P 1'
#
loop_
_entity.id
_entity.type
_entity.pdbx_description
1 polymer ?
#
loop_
_entity_poly.entity_id
_entity_poly.type
_entity_poly.pdbx_seq_one_letter_code
_entity_poly.pdbx_strand_id
1 'polypeptide(L)'
;MTCDNVPRVCRASDSPGPDCCRKQCVNVMTDNQNCGQCGKKCRFGQACCGGNRVNVMYDPKNCGGCNKRCKKGSFCQYGMCSYA
;
A
#
# COMPACT_ATOMS: atom_id res chain seq x y z
N MET A 1 10.61 11.02 21.86
CA MET A 1 11.09 9.64 21.62
C MET A 1 10.85 9.31 20.16
N THR A 2 11.86 8.90 19.40
CA THR A 2 11.76 8.57 17.97
C THR A 2 12.05 7.09 17.75
N CYS A 3 11.50 6.53 16.67
CA CYS A 3 11.65 5.10 16.40
C CYS A 3 13.09 4.67 16.08
N ASP A 4 13.95 5.60 15.62
CA ASP A 4 15.37 5.35 15.34
C ASP A 4 16.13 4.85 16.59
N ASN A 5 15.81 5.40 17.76
CA ASN A 5 16.46 5.04 19.03
C ASN A 5 15.63 4.03 19.83
N VAL A 6 14.30 4.00 19.62
CA VAL A 6 13.39 3.10 20.32
C VAL A 6 12.43 2.45 19.31
N PRO A 7 12.85 1.39 18.59
CA PRO A 7 12.03 0.77 17.55
C PRO A 7 10.70 0.20 18.07
N ARG A 8 10.62 -0.10 19.37
CA ARG A 8 9.43 -0.65 20.02
C ARG A 8 8.25 0.33 20.04
N VAL A 9 8.48 1.64 19.90
CA VAL A 9 7.39 2.63 19.84
C VAL A 9 6.48 2.41 18.62
N CYS A 10 6.99 1.78 17.56
CA CYS A 10 6.21 1.45 16.37
C CYS A 10 5.31 0.23 16.55
N ARG A 11 5.53 -0.56 17.60
CA ARG A 11 4.70 -1.73 17.91
C ARG A 11 3.54 -1.41 18.85
N ALA A 12 3.42 -0.15 19.28
CA ALA A 12 2.29 0.32 20.05
C ALA A 12 1.01 0.30 19.20
N SER A 13 -0.14 0.04 19.82
CA SER A 13 -1.43 -0.10 19.13
C SER A 13 -1.86 1.17 18.37
N ASP A 14 -1.51 2.35 18.88
CA ASP A 14 -1.82 3.65 18.25
C ASP A 14 -0.79 4.06 17.20
N SER A 15 0.19 3.20 16.91
CA SER A 15 1.21 3.50 15.91
C SER A 15 0.67 3.28 14.49
N PRO A 16 1.05 4.12 13.50
CA PRO A 16 0.66 3.93 12.10
C PRO A 16 1.16 2.61 11.49
N GLY A 17 2.18 1.99 12.09
CA GLY A 17 2.68 0.69 11.67
C GLY A 17 3.96 0.29 12.39
N PRO A 18 4.39 -0.97 12.22
CA PRO A 18 5.50 -1.55 12.96
C PRO A 18 6.88 -1.12 12.47
N ASP A 19 6.97 -0.51 11.29
CA ASP A 19 8.24 -0.23 10.60
C ASP A 19 8.71 1.19 10.90
N CYS A 20 9.97 1.32 11.31
CA CYS A 20 10.57 2.64 11.51
C CYS A 20 11.14 3.17 10.19
N CYS A 21 10.66 4.34 9.79
CA CYS A 21 11.01 5.03 8.58
C CYS A 21 11.29 6.50 8.85
N ARG A 22 12.56 6.92 8.77
CA ARG A 22 12.97 8.33 8.94
C ARG A 22 12.36 8.95 10.20
N LYS A 23 12.54 8.32 11.37
CA LYS A 23 11.96 8.73 12.68
C LYS A 23 10.45 8.57 12.82
N GLN A 24 9.73 8.14 11.79
CA GLN A 24 8.29 7.91 11.81
C GLN A 24 7.96 6.43 11.73
N CYS A 25 6.93 6.02 12.46
CA CYS A 25 6.41 4.67 12.34
C CYS A 25 5.45 4.61 11.16
N VAL A 26 5.65 3.65 10.28
CA VAL A 26 4.86 3.44 9.07
C VAL A 26 4.58 1.95 8.91
N ASN A 27 3.69 1.61 8.00
CA ASN A 27 3.42 0.23 7.65
C ASN A 27 3.85 -0.02 6.22
N VAL A 28 4.99 -0.70 6.01
CA VAL A 28 5.47 -0.93 4.65
C VAL A 28 4.55 -1.84 3.84
N MET A 29 3.58 -2.50 4.48
CA MET A 29 2.64 -3.40 3.81
C MET A 29 1.46 -2.68 3.16
N THR A 30 1.12 -1.49 3.64
CA THR A 30 -0.08 -0.74 3.23
C THR A 30 0.18 0.74 2.91
N ASP A 31 1.30 1.29 3.37
CA ASP A 31 1.66 2.68 3.12
C ASP A 31 2.16 2.88 1.69
N ASN A 32 1.45 3.70 0.94
CA ASN A 32 1.79 4.07 -0.43
C ASN A 32 3.09 4.88 -0.55
N GLN A 33 3.62 5.46 0.52
CA GLN A 33 4.90 6.19 0.51
C GLN A 33 6.09 5.28 0.85
N ASN A 34 5.84 4.13 1.49
CA ASN A 34 6.87 3.25 2.04
C ASN A 34 6.64 1.78 1.66
N CYS A 35 6.12 1.53 0.45
CA CYS A 35 5.60 0.22 0.08
C CYS A 35 6.70 -0.84 -0.13
N GLY A 36 6.72 -1.84 0.74
CA GLY A 36 7.70 -2.93 0.80
C GLY A 36 9.07 -2.52 1.32
N GLN A 37 9.37 -1.21 1.34
CA GLN A 37 10.59 -0.65 1.88
C GLN A 37 10.41 0.85 2.13
N CYS A 38 11.15 1.35 3.11
CA CYS A 38 11.21 2.77 3.41
C CYS A 38 11.55 3.64 2.20
N GLY A 39 10.76 4.69 1.97
CA GLY A 39 10.92 5.62 0.84
C GLY A 39 10.53 5.06 -0.53
N LYS A 40 10.03 3.81 -0.60
CA LYS A 40 9.59 3.18 -1.85
C LYS A 40 8.15 3.58 -2.16
N LYS A 41 8.01 4.78 -2.70
CA LYS A 41 6.72 5.35 -3.08
C LYS A 41 6.05 4.57 -4.23
N CYS A 42 4.73 4.39 -4.12
CA CYS A 42 3.84 3.94 -5.18
C CYS A 42 3.74 5.01 -6.27
N ARG A 43 3.82 4.60 -7.54
CA ARG A 43 3.57 5.52 -8.66
C ARG A 43 2.09 5.88 -8.73
N PHE A 44 1.76 6.90 -9.52
CA PHE A 44 0.37 7.25 -9.78
C PHE A 44 -0.39 6.02 -10.33
N GLY A 45 -1.59 5.79 -9.82
CA GLY A 45 -2.39 4.60 -10.16
C GLY A 45 -1.91 3.29 -9.53
N GLN A 46 -0.91 3.30 -8.65
CA GLN A 46 -0.50 2.13 -7.87
C GLN A 46 -0.96 2.25 -6.41
N ALA A 47 -1.20 1.10 -5.79
CA ALA A 47 -1.43 0.99 -4.36
C ALA A 47 -0.45 -0.02 -3.75
N CYS A 48 -0.18 0.15 -2.45
CA CYS A 48 0.61 -0.79 -1.68
C CYS A 48 -0.27 -1.91 -1.15
N CYS A 49 -0.06 -3.11 -1.68
CA CYS A 49 -0.83 -4.28 -1.35
C CYS A 49 0.11 -5.36 -0.83
N GLY A 50 0.13 -5.54 0.48
CA GLY A 50 0.97 -6.53 1.13
C GLY A 50 2.46 -6.33 0.85
N GLY A 51 2.91 -5.07 0.85
CA GLY A 51 4.31 -4.71 0.58
C GLY A 51 4.69 -4.71 -0.89
N ASN A 52 3.74 -4.97 -1.79
CA ASN A 52 3.94 -4.93 -3.23
C ASN A 52 3.18 -3.77 -3.86
N ARG A 53 3.82 -3.09 -4.80
CA ARG A 53 3.18 -2.02 -5.58
C ARG A 53 2.39 -2.66 -6.71
N VAL A 54 1.07 -2.62 -6.62
CA VAL A 54 0.18 -3.16 -7.65
C VAL A 54 -0.52 -2.02 -8.38
N ASN A 55 -0.79 -2.19 -9.67
CA ASN A 55 -1.46 -1.17 -10.47
C ASN A 55 -2.97 -1.31 -10.30
N VAL A 56 -3.58 -0.44 -9.50
CA VAL A 56 -5.02 -0.51 -9.25
C VAL A 56 -5.86 0.04 -10.38
N MET A 57 -5.27 0.66 -11.40
CA MET A 57 -5.99 1.26 -12.52
C MET A 57 -6.31 0.28 -13.63
N TYR A 58 -5.45 -0.74 -13.81
CA TYR A 58 -5.54 -1.68 -14.93
C TYR A 58 -5.40 -3.15 -14.52
N ASP A 59 -5.02 -3.45 -13.28
CA ASP A 59 -4.95 -4.84 -12.83
C ASP A 59 -6.36 -5.36 -12.50
N PRO A 60 -6.91 -6.33 -13.26
CA PRO A 60 -8.22 -6.91 -13.00
C PRO A 60 -8.29 -7.68 -11.68
N LYS A 61 -7.17 -8.00 -11.03
CA LYS A 61 -7.13 -8.62 -9.70
C LYS A 61 -7.12 -7.59 -8.57
N ASN A 62 -6.76 -6.33 -8.86
CA ASN A 62 -6.55 -5.27 -7.87
C ASN A 62 -7.25 -3.96 -8.29
N CYS A 63 -8.40 -4.04 -8.96
CA CYS A 63 -9.02 -2.90 -9.59
C CYS A 63 -9.65 -1.94 -8.58
N GLY A 64 -9.15 -0.70 -8.54
CA GLY A 64 -9.54 0.33 -7.56
C GLY A 64 -9.06 0.05 -6.13
N GLY A 65 -8.28 -1.01 -5.90
CA GLY A 65 -7.74 -1.34 -4.59
C GLY A 65 -7.18 -2.77 -4.48
N CYS A 66 -6.45 -3.02 -3.41
CA CYS A 66 -5.86 -4.34 -3.14
C CYS A 66 -6.91 -5.45 -3.10
N ASN A 67 -6.64 -6.56 -3.79
CA ASN A 67 -7.50 -7.75 -3.87
C ASN A 67 -8.93 -7.47 -4.38
N LYS A 68 -9.16 -6.33 -5.04
CA LYS A 68 -10.44 -6.02 -5.70
C LYS A 68 -10.49 -6.62 -7.09
N ARG A 69 -10.82 -7.91 -7.15
CA ARG A 69 -10.91 -8.63 -8.42
C ARG A 69 -12.20 -8.29 -9.17
N CYS A 70 -12.09 -7.96 -10.45
CA CYS A 70 -13.23 -7.81 -11.34
C CYS A 70 -13.89 -9.16 -11.66
N LYS A 71 -15.19 -9.13 -11.99
CA LYS A 71 -15.92 -10.32 -12.45
C LYS A 71 -15.21 -10.96 -13.65
N LYS A 72 -15.35 -12.27 -13.80
CA LYS A 72 -14.71 -13.02 -14.88
C LYS A 72 -15.20 -12.46 -16.23
N GLY A 73 -14.27 -11.96 -17.05
CA GLY A 73 -14.56 -11.31 -18.32
C GLY A 73 -14.65 -9.77 -18.27
N SER A 74 -14.64 -9.15 -17.10
CA SER A 74 -14.58 -7.70 -16.94
C SER A 74 -13.13 -7.19 -16.98
N PHE A 75 -12.91 -6.07 -17.66
CA PHE A 75 -11.65 -5.34 -17.64
C PHE A 75 -11.61 -4.35 -16.48
N CYS A 76 -10.39 -4.08 -15.99
CA CYS A 76 -10.13 -2.98 -15.08
C CYS A 76 -9.63 -1.79 -15.89
N GLN A 77 -10.31 -0.66 -15.79
CA GLN A 77 -9.88 0.55 -16.45
C GLN A 77 -10.19 1.76 -15.57
N TYR A 78 -9.22 2.65 -15.43
CA TYR A 78 -9.26 3.80 -14.51
C TYR A 78 -9.66 3.43 -13.06
N GLY A 79 -9.36 2.20 -12.64
CA GLY A 79 -9.67 1.72 -11.29
C GLY A 79 -11.11 1.26 -11.10
N MET A 80 -11.85 1.05 -12.19
CA MET A 80 -13.23 0.57 -12.18
C MET A 80 -13.35 -0.71 -13.01
N CYS A 81 -14.06 -1.69 -12.47
CA CYS A 81 -14.41 -2.91 -13.19
C CYS A 81 -15.58 -2.63 -14.13
N SER A 82 -15.47 -3.03 -15.40
CA SER A 82 -16.47 -2.73 -16.42
C SER A 82 -16.72 -1.21 -16.58
N TYR A 83 -15.64 -0.43 -16.65
CA TYR A 83 -15.69 0.98 -17.04
C TYR A 83 -16.34 1.07 -18.44
N ALA A 84 -17.56 1.58 -18.49
CA ALA A 84 -18.40 1.75 -19.67
C ALA A 84 -19.05 3.14 -19.60
#